data_AF-Q0CFD0-F1
#
_entry.id   AF-Q0CFD0-F1
#
_cell.length_a   1.000
_cell.length_b   1.000
_cell.length_c   1.000
_cell.angle_alpha   90.00
_cell.angle_beta   90.00
_cell.angle_gamma   90.00
#
_symmetry.space_group_name_H-M   'P 1'
#
loop_
_entity.id
_entity.type
_entity.pdbx_description
1 polymer ?
#
loop_
_entity_poly.entity_id
_entity_poly.type
_entity_poly.pdbx_seq_one_letter_code
_entity_poly.pdbx_strand_id
1 'polypeptide(L)'
;MTPSKASNAIPVNSPAVARTHVESFLHGWNEENLQLKLSSENLTEDIRCILEEASEKKFCRWEYDPEYQILKVKVMGSPLHDALNSCIARSLTKAMFTVLTPDEAQCIWYHPLSALLFRPPETDLRFKGGKKRAAWLKNSDNMIIFQERAAKKKFLQIAIEIGFSESYHDLVRDASQWLLRSGGRVKLVIIVKVDEDKRQLNIHQKTEQFKCTRDQLVTKYGDDMTRDIYETYGIECIPQDSSAELYEAFGSEIAASGWVGPISVFLEVWRLRDGEPSLTEPRIDILPTPASPRDLILKVTDLIPDEHRASFPNFDAMRTITIDMASFRVELDEARMGTALIRALKVVRPLDKEESDSEFLPSAIS
;
A
#
# COMPACT_ATOMS: atom_id res chain seq x y z
N MET A 1 -31.89 -11.24 13.04
CA MET A 1 -31.26 -9.93 12.75
C MET A 1 -29.95 -9.87 13.52
N THR A 2 -28.82 -10.07 12.86
CA THR A 2 -27.50 -9.87 13.45
C THR A 2 -27.23 -8.37 13.61
N PRO A 3 -26.69 -7.92 14.75
CA PRO A 3 -26.40 -6.50 14.93
C PRO A 3 -25.32 -6.08 13.93
N SER A 4 -25.65 -5.08 13.11
CA SER A 4 -24.72 -4.39 12.23
C SER A 4 -23.58 -3.81 13.08
N LYS A 5 -22.36 -4.31 12.90
CA LYS A 5 -21.16 -3.70 13.50
C LYS A 5 -21.08 -2.24 13.03
N ALA A 6 -21.02 -1.31 13.97
CA ALA A 6 -20.84 0.11 13.71
C ALA A 6 -19.71 0.34 12.69
N SER A 7 -19.97 1.22 11.72
CA SER A 7 -18.95 1.65 10.76
C SER A 7 -17.88 2.43 11.51
N ASN A 8 -16.60 2.21 11.19
CA ASN A 8 -15.48 3.01 11.73
C ASN A 8 -15.41 4.40 11.07
N ALA A 9 -16.36 4.75 10.21
CA ALA A 9 -16.39 6.05 9.53
C ALA A 9 -16.78 7.17 10.50
N ILE A 10 -15.97 8.22 10.53
CA ILE A 10 -16.18 9.43 11.35
C ILE A 10 -17.36 10.20 10.76
N PRO A 11 -18.47 10.42 11.51
CA PRO A 11 -19.59 11.20 11.02
C PRO A 11 -19.21 12.68 10.90
N VAL A 12 -19.48 13.26 9.73
CA VAL A 12 -19.16 14.66 9.43
C VAL A 12 -20.39 15.36 8.86
N ASN A 13 -20.77 16.47 9.50
CA ASN A 13 -22.01 17.21 9.21
C ASN A 13 -21.79 18.55 8.50
N SER A 14 -20.54 18.96 8.24
CA SER A 14 -20.24 20.19 7.51
C SER A 14 -19.01 20.04 6.60
N PRO A 15 -18.92 20.81 5.50
CA PRO A 15 -17.74 20.82 4.63
C PRO A 15 -16.45 21.21 5.38
N ALA A 16 -16.52 22.19 6.29
CA ALA A 16 -15.35 22.67 7.02
C ALA A 16 -14.71 21.57 7.89
N VAL A 17 -15.54 20.76 8.56
CA VAL A 17 -15.07 19.63 9.36
C VAL A 17 -14.51 18.52 8.46
N ALA A 18 -15.13 18.26 7.30
CA ALA A 18 -14.64 17.28 6.34
C ALA A 18 -13.26 17.68 5.81
N ARG A 19 -13.11 18.94 5.42
CA ARG A 19 -11.85 19.54 4.97
C ARG A 19 -10.77 19.42 6.04
N THR A 20 -11.07 19.78 7.29
CA THR A 20 -10.12 19.66 8.41
C THR A 20 -9.61 18.23 8.59
N HIS A 21 -10.49 17.23 8.50
CA HIS A 21 -10.08 15.83 8.59
C HIS A 21 -9.24 15.39 7.39
N VAL A 22 -9.57 15.82 6.18
CA VAL A 22 -8.81 15.52 4.96
C VAL A 22 -7.43 16.17 5.02
N GLU A 23 -7.35 17.46 5.32
CA GLU A 23 -6.07 18.17 5.43
C GLU A 23 -5.22 17.58 6.55
N SER A 24 -5.77 17.36 7.75
CA SER A 24 -5.04 16.70 8.84
C SER A 24 -4.55 15.29 8.44
N PHE A 25 -5.33 14.57 7.63
CA PHE A 25 -4.93 13.28 7.11
C PHE A 25 -3.79 13.36 6.08
N LEU A 26 -3.82 14.36 5.19
CA LEU A 26 -2.82 14.53 4.13
C LEU A 26 -1.49 15.09 4.66
N HIS A 27 -1.52 15.97 5.67
CA HIS A 27 -0.30 16.48 6.31
C HIS A 27 0.25 15.50 7.35
N GLY A 28 -0.59 14.60 7.87
CA GLY A 28 -0.18 13.60 8.84
C GLY A 28 0.45 12.37 8.18
N TRP A 29 1.42 11.76 8.84
CA TRP A 29 1.95 10.45 8.48
C TRP A 29 0.96 9.36 8.90
N ASN A 30 -0.16 9.22 8.21
CA ASN A 30 -1.17 8.23 8.57
C ASN A 30 -0.80 6.85 8.01
N GLU A 31 -1.20 5.79 8.71
CA GLU A 31 -1.02 4.39 8.24
C GLU A 31 -2.35 3.67 8.03
N GLU A 32 -3.44 4.28 8.47
CA GLU A 32 -4.79 3.77 8.34
C GLU A 32 -5.58 4.66 7.40
N ASN A 33 -6.48 4.08 6.62
CA ASN A 33 -7.35 4.83 5.74
C ASN A 33 -8.28 5.74 6.55
N LEU A 34 -8.39 7.02 6.19
CA LEU A 34 -9.45 7.89 6.67
C LEU A 34 -10.79 7.46 6.06
N GLN A 35 -11.80 7.29 6.91
CA GLN A 35 -13.17 7.07 6.48
C GLN A 35 -14.05 8.13 7.11
N LEU A 36 -14.66 8.97 6.28
CA LEU A 36 -15.63 9.97 6.70
C LEU A 36 -17.02 9.57 6.20
N LYS A 37 -18.03 9.71 7.05
CA LYS A 37 -19.42 9.59 6.66
C LYS A 37 -20.00 11.00 6.47
N LEU A 38 -20.16 11.42 5.22
CA LEU A 38 -20.66 12.74 4.82
C LEU A 38 -21.53 12.67 3.57
N SER A 39 -22.53 13.55 3.48
CA SER A 39 -23.37 13.71 2.28
C SER A 39 -22.55 14.24 1.11
N SER A 40 -23.08 14.08 -0.12
CA SER A 40 -22.45 14.63 -1.33
C SER A 40 -22.35 16.16 -1.31
N GLU A 41 -23.28 16.83 -0.63
CA GLU A 41 -23.28 18.28 -0.41
C GLU A 41 -22.11 18.73 0.47
N ASN A 42 -21.69 17.87 1.40
CA ASN A 42 -20.54 18.13 2.27
C ASN A 42 -19.19 17.79 1.61
N LEU A 43 -19.20 17.05 0.49
CA LEU A 43 -18.02 16.76 -0.33
C LEU A 43 -17.92 17.82 -1.45
N THR A 44 -17.59 19.04 -1.03
CA THR A 44 -17.49 20.21 -1.90
C THR A 44 -16.39 20.07 -2.94
N GLU A 45 -16.42 20.92 -3.97
CA GLU A 45 -15.42 20.94 -5.03
C GLU A 45 -14.01 21.17 -4.46
N ASP A 46 -13.84 22.11 -3.53
CA ASP A 46 -12.55 22.35 -2.86
C ASP A 46 -11.93 21.09 -2.25
N ILE A 47 -12.75 20.27 -1.57
CA ILE A 47 -12.27 19.02 -0.96
C ILE A 47 -11.88 18.01 -2.05
N ARG A 48 -12.63 17.96 -3.16
CA ARG A 48 -12.31 17.10 -4.31
C ARG A 48 -10.99 17.54 -4.95
N CYS A 49 -10.79 18.83 -5.18
CA CYS A 49 -9.54 19.37 -5.73
C CYS A 49 -8.34 19.01 -4.84
N ILE A 50 -8.43 19.22 -3.52
CA ILE A 50 -7.37 18.83 -2.57
C ILE A 50 -7.04 17.35 -2.70
N LEU A 51 -8.07 16.49 -2.74
CA LEU A 51 -7.89 15.05 -2.82
C LEU A 51 -7.37 14.59 -4.20
N GLU A 52 -7.77 15.24 -5.28
CA GLU A 52 -7.29 14.99 -6.65
C GLU A 52 -5.82 15.37 -6.77
N GLU A 53 -5.43 16.57 -6.34
CA GLU A 53 -4.03 16.99 -6.35
C GLU A 53 -3.16 16.11 -5.46
N ALA A 54 -3.63 15.78 -4.26
CA ALA A 54 -2.94 14.84 -3.39
C ALA A 54 -2.81 13.45 -4.02
N SER A 55 -3.82 13.02 -4.79
CA SER A 55 -3.78 11.75 -5.52
C SER A 55 -2.81 11.79 -6.71
N GLU A 56 -2.70 12.90 -7.42
CA GLU A 56 -1.74 13.10 -8.52
C GLU A 56 -0.30 13.08 -8.02
N LYS A 57 -0.06 13.72 -6.87
CA LYS A 57 1.22 13.69 -6.16
C LYS A 57 1.48 12.36 -5.42
N LYS A 58 0.58 11.39 -5.54
CA LYS A 58 0.64 10.05 -4.92
C LYS A 58 0.66 10.04 -3.38
N PHE A 59 0.15 11.07 -2.73
CA PHE A 59 0.01 11.12 -1.26
C PHE A 59 -1.17 10.30 -0.76
N CYS A 60 -2.25 10.23 -1.53
CA CYS A 60 -3.42 9.45 -1.19
C CYS A 60 -4.08 8.81 -2.41
N ARG A 61 -5.03 7.90 -2.17
CA ARG A 61 -6.07 7.54 -3.15
C ARG A 61 -7.41 7.74 -2.48
N TRP A 62 -8.40 8.29 -3.17
CA TRP A 62 -9.70 8.49 -2.56
C TRP A 62 -10.83 7.89 -3.39
N GLU A 63 -11.90 7.50 -2.70
CA GLU A 63 -13.13 7.01 -3.29
C GLU A 63 -14.33 7.52 -2.48
N TYR A 64 -15.39 7.96 -3.15
CA TYR A 64 -16.64 8.35 -2.51
C TYR A 64 -17.77 7.42 -2.94
N ASP A 65 -18.47 6.85 -1.95
CA ASP A 65 -19.64 6.02 -2.16
C ASP A 65 -20.91 6.84 -1.85
N PRO A 66 -21.70 7.23 -2.88
CA PRO A 66 -22.88 8.06 -2.69
C PRO A 66 -24.05 7.33 -2.02
N GLU A 67 -24.14 6.01 -2.15
CA GLU A 67 -25.25 5.23 -1.58
C GLU A 67 -25.16 5.17 -0.05
N TYR A 68 -23.93 5.18 0.48
CA TYR A 68 -23.67 5.09 1.92
C TYR A 68 -23.11 6.37 2.51
N GLN A 69 -22.87 7.38 1.65
CA GLN A 69 -22.33 8.66 2.02
C GLN A 69 -20.98 8.51 2.74
N ILE A 70 -20.08 7.70 2.16
CA ILE A 70 -18.76 7.43 2.74
C ILE A 70 -17.67 7.90 1.78
N LEU A 71 -16.84 8.84 2.24
CA LEU A 71 -15.56 9.14 1.65
C LEU A 71 -14.49 8.28 2.32
N LYS A 72 -13.72 7.56 1.52
CA LYS A 72 -12.53 6.84 1.98
C LYS A 72 -11.30 7.48 1.34
N VAL A 73 -10.41 8.01 2.16
CA VAL A 73 -9.09 8.49 1.74
C VAL A 73 -8.06 7.48 2.22
N LYS A 74 -7.32 6.89 1.28
CA LYS A 74 -6.37 5.81 1.52
C LYS A 74 -4.98 6.40 1.59
N VAL A 75 -4.23 5.98 2.61
CA VAL A 75 -2.80 6.28 2.72
C VAL A 75 -2.11 5.63 1.54
N MET A 76 -1.22 6.36 0.87
CA MET A 76 -0.31 5.79 -0.12
C MET A 76 1.06 5.54 0.51
N GLY A 77 1.61 4.35 0.26
CA GLY A 77 3.01 4.01 0.51
C GLY A 77 3.42 4.05 1.98
N SER A 78 3.12 3.00 2.74
CA SER A 78 4.00 2.68 3.87
C SER A 78 5.23 1.93 3.33
N PRO A 79 6.41 2.05 3.96
CA PRO A 79 7.57 1.28 3.53
C PRO A 79 7.27 -0.22 3.38
N LEU A 80 6.42 -0.76 4.27
CA LEU A 80 5.98 -2.16 4.23
C LEU A 80 5.10 -2.48 3.00
N HIS A 81 4.26 -1.54 2.56
CA HIS A 81 3.47 -1.68 1.32
C HIS A 81 4.38 -1.63 0.09
N ASP A 82 5.36 -0.73 0.07
CA ASP A 82 6.25 -0.51 -1.07
C ASP A 82 7.35 -1.57 -1.24
N ALA A 83 7.67 -2.33 -0.18
CA ALA A 83 8.70 -3.37 -0.19
C ALA A 83 8.49 -4.41 -1.31
N LEU A 84 7.26 -4.88 -1.50
CA LEU A 84 6.99 -5.85 -2.57
C LEU A 84 7.15 -5.22 -3.94
N ASN A 85 6.66 -3.99 -4.10
CA ASN A 85 6.72 -3.29 -5.38
C ASN A 85 8.16 -3.11 -5.84
N SER A 86 9.04 -2.74 -4.90
CA SER A 86 10.48 -2.64 -5.10
C SER A 86 11.10 -3.98 -5.49
N CYS A 87 10.72 -5.06 -4.81
CA CYS A 87 11.20 -6.41 -5.10
C CYS A 87 10.80 -6.90 -6.50
N ILE A 88 9.54 -6.70 -6.88
CA ILE A 88 9.02 -7.04 -8.20
C ILE A 88 9.71 -6.20 -9.27
N ALA A 89 9.83 -4.88 -9.06
CA ALA A 89 10.50 -3.99 -9.99
C ALA A 89 11.94 -4.46 -10.27
N ARG A 90 12.73 -4.73 -9.22
CA ARG A 90 14.12 -5.21 -9.37
C ARG A 90 14.19 -6.54 -10.10
N SER A 91 13.30 -7.47 -9.76
CA SER A 91 13.23 -8.79 -10.39
C SER A 91 12.87 -8.69 -11.88
N LEU A 92 11.93 -7.81 -12.22
CA LEU A 92 11.57 -7.52 -13.62
C LEU A 92 12.72 -6.84 -14.37
N THR A 93 13.39 -5.85 -13.77
CA THR A 93 14.58 -5.22 -14.36
C THR A 93 15.65 -6.28 -14.65
N LYS A 94 15.96 -7.16 -13.69
CA LYS A 94 16.90 -8.25 -13.91
C LYS A 94 16.45 -9.16 -15.06
N ALA A 95 15.16 -9.51 -15.11
CA ALA A 95 14.60 -10.36 -16.16
C ALA A 95 14.64 -9.71 -17.55
N MET A 96 14.46 -8.39 -17.65
CA MET A 96 14.60 -7.64 -18.91
C MET A 96 15.99 -7.80 -19.54
N PHE A 97 17.03 -8.02 -18.72
CA PHE A 97 18.40 -8.21 -19.20
C PHE A 97 18.84 -9.68 -19.31
N THR A 98 18.15 -10.61 -18.67
CA THR A 98 18.63 -12.00 -18.52
C THR A 98 17.67 -13.08 -19.02
N VAL A 99 16.37 -12.79 -19.10
CA VAL A 99 15.33 -13.77 -19.45
C VAL A 99 14.57 -13.35 -20.71
N LEU A 100 14.14 -12.09 -20.77
CA LEU A 100 13.43 -11.54 -21.92
C LEU A 100 14.43 -11.21 -23.03
N THR A 101 14.00 -11.37 -24.27
CA THR A 101 14.73 -10.78 -25.39
C THR A 101 14.62 -9.25 -25.32
N PRO A 102 15.58 -8.50 -25.92
CA PRO A 102 15.48 -7.05 -25.98
C PRO A 102 14.15 -6.59 -26.57
N ASP A 103 13.60 -7.37 -27.50
CA ASP A 103 12.37 -7.00 -28.16
C ASP A 103 11.14 -7.11 -27.26
N GLU A 104 11.07 -8.20 -26.49
CA GLU A 104 10.03 -8.43 -25.50
C GLU A 104 10.13 -7.40 -24.35
N ALA A 105 11.35 -7.13 -23.86
CA ALA A 105 11.59 -6.24 -22.75
C ALA A 105 11.03 -4.81 -22.99
N GLN A 106 11.16 -4.29 -24.21
CA GLN A 106 10.62 -2.98 -24.59
C GLN A 106 9.08 -2.90 -24.56
N CYS A 107 8.41 -4.05 -24.59
CA CYS A 107 6.95 -4.13 -24.56
C CYS A 107 6.41 -4.33 -23.14
N ILE A 108 7.26 -4.59 -22.14
CA ILE A 108 6.83 -4.86 -20.76
C ILE A 108 7.03 -3.63 -19.89
N TRP A 109 5.96 -3.20 -19.24
CA TRP A 109 5.94 -2.04 -18.35
C TRP A 109 5.46 -2.44 -16.97
N TYR A 110 6.06 -1.84 -15.94
CA TYR A 110 5.70 -2.04 -14.54
C TYR A 110 5.36 -0.69 -13.89
N HIS A 111 4.08 -0.41 -13.70
CA HIS A 111 3.61 0.81 -13.05
C HIS A 111 2.13 0.66 -12.61
N PRO A 112 1.63 1.47 -11.66
CA PRO A 112 0.21 1.49 -11.33
C PRO A 112 -0.61 2.02 -12.50
N LEU A 113 -1.79 1.44 -12.73
CA LEU A 113 -2.74 1.98 -13.70
C LEU A 113 -4.18 1.79 -13.24
N SER A 114 -5.00 2.81 -13.48
CA SER A 114 -6.44 2.76 -13.32
C SER A 114 -7.10 2.00 -14.47
N ALA A 115 -8.09 1.18 -14.18
CA ALA A 115 -8.89 0.51 -15.20
C ALA A 115 -10.37 0.66 -14.93
N LEU A 116 -11.13 0.93 -15.99
CA LEU A 116 -12.58 0.78 -15.99
C LEU A 116 -12.94 -0.71 -16.00
N LEU A 117 -13.74 -1.14 -15.04
CA LEU A 117 -14.26 -2.49 -14.90
C LEU A 117 -15.74 -2.53 -15.26
N PHE A 118 -16.16 -3.58 -15.98
CA PHE A 118 -17.55 -3.81 -16.35
C PHE A 118 -18.42 -4.10 -15.12
N ARG A 119 -19.75 -4.05 -15.27
CA ARG A 119 -20.69 -4.38 -14.17
C ARG A 119 -20.43 -5.81 -13.65
N PRO A 120 -20.68 -6.08 -12.36
CA PRO A 120 -20.54 -7.43 -11.82
C PRO A 120 -21.46 -8.40 -12.56
N PRO A 121 -20.99 -9.57 -12.99
CA PRO A 121 -21.89 -10.70 -13.26
C PRO A 121 -22.53 -11.17 -11.93
N GLU A 122 -23.69 -11.83 -12.00
CA GLU A 122 -24.41 -12.36 -10.81
C GLU A 122 -23.55 -13.30 -9.93
N THR A 123 -22.45 -13.83 -10.49
CA THR A 123 -21.50 -14.73 -9.82
C THR A 123 -20.65 -14.07 -8.71
N ASP A 124 -20.57 -12.73 -8.64
CA ASP A 124 -19.80 -12.00 -7.61
C ASP A 124 -20.38 -12.22 -6.18
N LEU A 125 -21.64 -12.68 -6.09
CA LEU A 125 -22.31 -13.01 -4.82
C LEU A 125 -21.76 -14.26 -4.10
N ARG A 126 -20.89 -15.04 -4.77
CA ARG A 126 -20.33 -16.29 -4.20
C ARG A 126 -19.18 -16.05 -3.21
N PHE A 127 -18.47 -14.93 -3.29
CA PHE A 127 -17.45 -14.56 -2.32
C PHE A 127 -18.11 -14.00 -1.06
N LYS A 128 -18.58 -14.90 -0.18
CA LYS A 128 -19.13 -14.54 1.13
C LYS A 128 -18.00 -14.09 2.05
N GLY A 129 -17.86 -12.78 2.25
CA GLY A 129 -16.91 -12.19 3.19
C GLY A 129 -16.28 -10.89 2.66
N GLY A 130 -15.84 -10.01 3.56
CA GLY A 130 -15.27 -8.70 3.22
C GLY A 130 -16.33 -7.61 3.05
N LYS A 131 -15.94 -6.34 3.22
CA LYS A 131 -16.83 -5.16 3.22
C LYS A 131 -16.69 -4.25 2.01
N LYS A 132 -15.60 -4.35 1.25
CA LYS A 132 -15.34 -3.47 0.09
C LYS A 132 -16.35 -3.71 -1.04
N ARG A 133 -16.50 -2.77 -1.97
CA ARG A 133 -17.57 -2.84 -2.98
C ARG A 133 -17.01 -3.04 -4.37
N ALA A 134 -17.89 -3.42 -5.28
CA ALA A 134 -17.57 -3.44 -6.69
C ALA A 134 -17.31 -2.01 -7.17
N ALA A 135 -16.07 -1.71 -7.59
CA ALA A 135 -15.70 -0.40 -8.12
C ALA A 135 -15.80 -0.39 -9.65
N TRP A 136 -16.22 0.72 -10.24
CA TRP A 136 -16.27 0.90 -11.70
C TRP A 136 -14.92 1.35 -12.25
N LEU A 137 -14.25 2.25 -11.55
CA LEU A 137 -12.86 2.61 -11.78
C LEU A 137 -12.05 1.98 -10.66
N LYS A 138 -11.08 1.14 -10.99
CA LYS A 138 -10.23 0.47 -10.01
C LYS A 138 -8.77 0.85 -10.24
N ASN A 139 -8.10 1.23 -9.15
CA ASN A 139 -6.67 1.50 -9.10
C ASN A 139 -5.99 0.28 -8.49
N SER A 140 -5.05 -0.30 -9.24
CA SER A 140 -4.15 -1.34 -8.73
C SER A 140 -3.01 -0.69 -7.96
N ASP A 141 -2.40 -1.42 -7.03
CA ASP A 141 -1.16 -0.96 -6.40
C ASP A 141 -0.02 -0.93 -7.41
N ASN A 142 0.07 -1.98 -8.24
CA ASN A 142 0.90 -1.99 -9.43
C ASN A 142 0.32 -2.91 -10.52
N MET A 143 0.80 -2.76 -11.75
CA MET A 143 0.50 -3.67 -12.85
C MET A 143 1.73 -4.01 -13.66
N ILE A 144 1.73 -5.22 -14.23
CA ILE A 144 2.58 -5.56 -15.38
C ILE A 144 1.72 -5.45 -16.64
N ILE A 145 2.17 -4.64 -17.58
CA ILE A 145 1.44 -4.25 -18.78
C ILE A 145 2.27 -4.64 -20.00
N PHE A 146 1.61 -5.27 -20.97
CA PHE A 146 2.17 -5.45 -22.31
C PHE A 146 1.71 -4.29 -23.20
N GLN A 147 2.65 -3.62 -23.87
CA GLN A 147 2.37 -2.59 -24.85
C GLN A 147 2.78 -3.06 -26.25
N GLU A 148 1.81 -3.09 -27.15
CA GLU A 148 2.06 -3.39 -28.56
C GLU A 148 2.84 -2.25 -29.22
N ARG A 149 3.95 -2.58 -29.90
CA ARG A 149 4.83 -1.60 -30.55
C ARG A 149 4.14 -0.74 -31.60
N ALA A 150 3.37 -1.38 -32.48
CA ALA A 150 2.80 -0.73 -33.65
C ALA A 150 1.61 0.18 -33.30
N ALA A 151 0.69 -0.30 -32.46
CA ALA A 151 -0.57 0.41 -32.16
C ALA A 151 -0.54 1.20 -30.84
N LYS A 152 0.56 1.11 -30.06
CA LYS A 152 0.66 1.63 -28.68
C LYS A 152 -0.46 1.16 -27.74
N LYS A 153 -1.19 0.11 -28.13
CA LYS A 153 -2.29 -0.48 -27.36
C LYS A 153 -1.72 -1.17 -26.13
N LYS A 154 -2.32 -0.90 -24.96
CA LYS A 154 -1.91 -1.46 -23.67
C LYS A 154 -2.81 -2.62 -23.28
N PHE A 155 -2.20 -3.71 -22.84
CA PHE A 155 -2.86 -4.93 -22.37
C PHE A 155 -2.44 -5.16 -20.93
N LEU A 156 -3.40 -5.04 -20.01
CA LEU A 156 -3.16 -5.20 -18.58
C LEU A 156 -2.98 -6.68 -18.27
N GLN A 157 -1.77 -7.18 -18.08
CA GLN A 157 -1.57 -8.63 -17.93
C GLN A 157 -1.75 -9.10 -16.50
N ILE A 158 -1.05 -8.43 -15.58
CA ILE A 158 -0.99 -8.81 -14.17
C ILE A 158 -1.38 -7.61 -13.32
N ALA A 159 -2.37 -7.78 -12.44
CA ALA A 159 -2.69 -6.81 -11.39
C ALA A 159 -2.04 -7.24 -10.07
N ILE A 160 -1.51 -6.28 -9.32
CA ILE A 160 -0.91 -6.51 -8.00
C ILE A 160 -1.68 -5.67 -6.98
N GLU A 161 -2.12 -6.31 -5.90
CA GLU A 161 -2.86 -5.70 -4.80
C GLU A 161 -2.20 -6.11 -3.48
N ILE A 162 -1.82 -5.13 -2.66
CA ILE A 162 -1.10 -5.33 -1.40
C ILE A 162 -1.98 -4.77 -0.28
N GLY A 163 -2.45 -5.65 0.58
CA GLY A 163 -3.25 -5.26 1.74
C GLY A 163 -2.45 -5.27 3.02
N PHE A 164 -2.41 -4.13 3.70
CA PHE A 164 -1.88 -4.02 5.06
C PHE A 164 -3.03 -4.00 6.06
N SER A 165 -3.85 -2.96 5.97
CA SER A 165 -5.06 -2.76 6.78
C SER A 165 -6.28 -3.53 6.25
N GLU A 166 -6.22 -3.95 4.99
CA GLU A 166 -7.28 -4.67 4.29
C GLU A 166 -7.47 -6.08 4.87
N SER A 167 -8.72 -6.51 4.98
CA SER A 167 -9.00 -7.91 5.30
C SER A 167 -8.63 -8.81 4.11
N TYR A 168 -8.25 -10.06 4.40
CA TYR A 168 -7.98 -11.05 3.35
C TYR A 168 -9.15 -11.17 2.35
N HIS A 169 -10.39 -11.20 2.84
CA HIS A 169 -11.56 -11.28 1.97
C HIS A 169 -11.73 -10.05 1.07
N ASP A 170 -11.29 -8.87 1.52
CA ASP A 170 -11.32 -7.69 0.67
C ASP A 170 -10.33 -7.81 -0.49
N LEU A 171 -9.14 -8.36 -0.25
CA LEU A 171 -8.14 -8.66 -1.29
C LEU A 171 -8.60 -9.74 -2.26
N VAL A 172 -9.21 -10.82 -1.77
CA VAL A 172 -9.80 -11.86 -2.64
C VAL A 172 -10.88 -11.26 -3.53
N ARG A 173 -11.71 -10.35 -3.01
CA ARG A 173 -12.70 -9.66 -3.85
C ARG A 173 -12.02 -8.72 -4.85
N ASP A 174 -10.89 -8.09 -4.51
CA ASP A 174 -10.12 -7.32 -5.49
C ASP A 174 -9.63 -8.20 -6.64
N ALA A 175 -9.11 -9.38 -6.34
CA ALA A 175 -8.73 -10.36 -7.35
C ALA A 175 -9.91 -10.80 -8.21
N SER A 176 -11.06 -11.12 -7.58
CA SER A 176 -12.29 -11.45 -8.29
C SER A 176 -12.73 -10.34 -9.25
N GLN A 177 -12.75 -9.09 -8.78
CA GLN A 177 -13.14 -7.96 -9.62
C GLN A 177 -12.20 -7.77 -10.81
N TRP A 178 -10.88 -7.86 -10.61
CA TRP A 178 -9.92 -7.77 -11.70
C TRP A 178 -10.12 -8.87 -12.74
N LEU A 179 -10.29 -10.11 -12.29
CA LEU A 179 -10.41 -11.27 -13.16
C LEU A 179 -11.74 -11.28 -13.93
N LEU A 180 -12.87 -11.11 -13.24
CA LEU A 180 -14.20 -11.20 -13.84
C LEU A 180 -14.61 -9.95 -14.61
N ARG A 181 -14.18 -8.77 -14.15
CA ARG A 181 -14.75 -7.48 -14.61
C ARG A 181 -13.80 -6.67 -15.48
N SER A 182 -12.56 -7.10 -15.69
CA SER A 182 -11.65 -6.43 -16.63
C SER A 182 -11.98 -6.71 -18.11
N GLY A 183 -12.96 -7.57 -18.41
CA GLY A 183 -13.29 -8.02 -19.76
C GLY A 183 -12.23 -8.94 -20.34
N GLY A 184 -11.62 -9.78 -19.48
CA GLY A 184 -10.54 -10.68 -19.86
C GLY A 184 -9.21 -9.99 -20.15
N ARG A 185 -9.07 -8.70 -19.84
CA ARG A 185 -7.81 -7.96 -19.98
C ARG A 185 -6.78 -8.50 -18.99
N VAL A 186 -7.10 -8.49 -17.69
CA VAL A 186 -6.24 -9.03 -16.63
C VAL A 186 -6.32 -10.55 -16.62
N LYS A 187 -5.16 -11.22 -16.76
CA LYS A 187 -5.06 -12.68 -16.82
C LYS A 187 -4.68 -13.30 -15.48
N LEU A 188 -3.97 -12.54 -14.64
CA LEU A 188 -3.45 -12.98 -13.36
C LEU A 188 -3.53 -11.83 -12.35
N VAL A 189 -3.84 -12.16 -11.10
CA VAL A 189 -3.78 -11.23 -9.97
C VAL A 189 -2.87 -11.79 -8.90
N ILE A 190 -1.93 -10.97 -8.44
CA ILE A 190 -1.13 -11.26 -7.25
C ILE A 190 -1.74 -10.47 -6.11
N ILE A 191 -2.18 -11.17 -5.06
CA ILE A 191 -2.56 -10.51 -3.82
C ILE A 191 -1.52 -10.80 -2.75
N VAL A 192 -1.17 -9.78 -1.97
CA VAL A 192 -0.27 -9.91 -0.82
C VAL A 192 -0.97 -9.38 0.41
N LYS A 193 -0.96 -10.17 1.48
CA LYS A 193 -1.45 -9.75 2.78
C LYS A 193 -0.27 -9.60 3.71
N VAL A 194 -0.12 -8.40 4.24
CA VAL A 194 0.80 -8.07 5.33
C VAL A 194 -0.06 -7.82 6.56
N ASP A 195 0.16 -8.55 7.64
CA ASP A 195 -0.61 -8.43 8.88
C ASP A 195 0.34 -8.16 10.05
N GLU A 196 0.14 -7.03 10.72
CA GLU A 196 0.89 -6.64 11.91
C GLU A 196 0.08 -6.96 13.16
N ASP A 197 0.69 -7.65 14.13
CA ASP A 197 0.12 -7.84 15.45
C ASP A 197 0.25 -6.56 16.30
N LYS A 198 -0.62 -5.59 16.01
CA LYS A 198 -0.74 -4.34 16.77
C LYS A 198 -1.10 -4.59 18.24
N ARG A 199 -1.73 -5.71 18.57
CA ARG A 199 -2.07 -6.03 19.97
C ARG A 199 -0.81 -6.32 20.77
N GLN A 200 0.09 -7.15 20.23
CA GLN A 200 1.39 -7.42 20.87
C GLN A 200 2.24 -6.15 20.96
N LEU A 201 2.26 -5.33 19.91
CA LEU A 201 2.92 -4.01 19.96
C LEU A 201 2.38 -3.16 21.12
N ASN A 202 1.06 -3.02 21.22
CA ASN A 202 0.42 -2.24 22.29
C ASN A 202 0.72 -2.77 23.69
N ILE A 203 0.87 -4.10 23.86
CA ILE A 203 1.28 -4.69 25.14
C ILE A 203 2.74 -4.36 25.43
N HIS A 204 3.63 -4.50 24.44
CA HIS A 204 5.04 -4.20 24.59
C HIS A 204 5.29 -2.72 24.93
N GLN A 205 4.59 -1.79 24.26
CA GLN A 205 4.72 -0.35 24.48
C GLN A 205 4.22 0.12 25.86
N LYS A 206 3.47 -0.73 26.58
CA LYS A 206 3.06 -0.46 27.97
C LYS A 206 4.09 -0.91 29.01
N THR A 207 5.12 -1.64 28.60
CA THR A 207 6.17 -2.10 29.51
C THR A 207 7.06 -0.94 29.95
N GLU A 208 7.58 -1.01 31.19
CA GLU A 208 8.54 -0.01 31.69
C GLU A 208 9.81 0.03 30.84
N GLN A 209 10.27 -1.12 30.34
CA GLN A 209 11.43 -1.18 29.44
C GLN A 209 11.26 -0.31 28.19
N PHE A 210 10.10 -0.40 27.54
CA PHE A 210 9.82 0.43 26.36
C PHE A 210 9.74 1.91 26.74
N LYS A 211 9.03 2.25 27.82
CA LYS A 211 8.90 3.65 28.28
C LYS A 211 10.27 4.25 28.57
N CYS A 212 11.13 3.56 29.33
CA CYS A 212 12.49 4.02 29.59
C CYS A 212 13.29 4.23 28.30
N THR A 213 13.19 3.33 27.33
CA THR A 213 13.87 3.46 26.03
C THR A 213 13.34 4.66 25.23
N ARG A 214 12.01 4.84 25.21
CA ARG A 214 11.37 6.02 24.59
C ARG A 214 11.83 7.30 25.25
N ASP A 215 11.85 7.36 26.58
CA ASP A 215 12.20 8.57 27.32
C ASP A 215 13.67 8.95 27.10
N GLN A 216 14.57 7.96 26.97
CA GLN A 216 15.96 8.18 26.55
C GLN A 216 16.04 8.79 25.14
N LEU A 217 15.25 8.28 24.20
CA LEU A 217 15.18 8.82 22.84
C LEU A 217 14.61 10.25 22.83
N VAL A 218 13.57 10.54 23.61
CA VAL A 218 12.99 11.88 23.78
C VAL A 218 14.01 12.85 24.37
N THR A 219 14.72 12.43 25.42
CA THR A 219 15.73 13.28 26.06
C THR A 219 16.85 13.65 25.09
N LYS A 220 17.27 12.70 24.24
CA LYS A 220 18.40 12.87 23.33
C LYS A 220 18.03 13.58 22.03
N TYR A 221 16.89 13.26 21.44
CA TYR A 221 16.52 13.68 20.08
C TYR A 221 15.24 14.52 20.02
N GLY A 222 14.42 14.53 21.07
CA GLY A 222 13.15 15.23 21.06
C GLY A 222 13.28 16.74 21.16
N ASP A 223 12.26 17.43 20.67
CA ASP A 223 12.07 18.87 20.83
C ASP A 223 11.60 19.24 22.25
N ASP A 224 11.57 20.53 22.55
CA ASP A 224 11.19 21.03 23.87
C ASP A 224 9.75 20.62 24.23
N MET A 225 8.82 20.68 23.27
CA MET A 225 7.42 20.29 23.49
C MET A 225 7.30 18.82 23.93
N THR A 226 8.03 17.93 23.27
CA THR A 226 7.99 16.49 23.55
C THR A 226 8.68 16.18 24.87
N ARG A 227 9.78 16.85 25.18
CA ARG A 227 10.46 16.72 26.48
C ARG A 227 9.57 17.13 27.63
N ASP A 228 8.77 18.19 27.43
CA ASP A 228 7.76 18.65 28.40
C ASP A 228 6.67 17.59 28.60
N ILE A 229 6.11 17.04 27.52
CA ILE A 229 5.06 16.01 27.55
C ILE A 229 5.50 14.76 28.33
N TYR A 230 6.76 14.36 28.19
CA TYR A 230 7.30 13.17 28.83
C TYR A 230 8.07 13.45 30.13
N GLU A 231 8.07 14.70 30.61
CA GLU A 231 8.73 15.13 31.86
C GLU A 231 10.20 14.73 31.95
N THR A 232 10.92 14.73 30.81
CA THR A 232 12.29 14.20 30.70
C THR A 232 13.39 15.19 31.09
N TYR A 233 13.10 16.12 32.00
CA TYR A 233 14.05 17.14 32.42
C TYR A 233 15.15 16.55 33.31
N GLY A 234 16.41 16.80 32.96
CA GLY A 234 17.54 16.34 33.77
C GLY A 234 18.88 16.26 33.06
N ILE A 235 18.91 16.43 31.74
CA ILE A 235 20.14 16.47 30.94
C ILE A 235 20.15 17.81 30.17
N GLU A 236 21.21 18.61 30.32
CA GLU A 236 21.48 19.78 29.48
C GLU A 236 21.73 19.31 28.04
N CYS A 237 20.65 19.06 27.31
CA CYS A 237 20.70 18.67 25.91
C CYS A 237 20.26 19.88 25.08
N ILE A 238 21.22 20.54 24.42
CA ILE A 238 20.94 21.66 23.51
C ILE A 238 19.94 21.15 22.46
N PRO A 239 18.82 21.86 22.20
CA PRO A 239 17.92 21.54 21.11
C PRO A 239 18.73 21.37 19.83
N GLN A 240 18.67 20.18 19.22
CA GLN A 240 19.38 19.92 17.98
C GLN A 240 18.47 20.24 16.80
N ASP A 241 18.96 21.13 15.94
CA ASP A 241 18.34 21.45 14.66
C ASP A 241 18.16 20.18 13.83
N SER A 242 17.06 20.14 13.07
CA SER A 242 16.77 19.07 12.13
C SER A 242 17.90 18.97 11.09
N SER A 243 18.62 17.84 11.09
CA SER A 243 19.74 17.56 10.19
C SER A 243 19.73 16.08 9.76
N ALA A 244 20.38 15.77 8.63
CA ALA A 244 20.46 14.39 8.14
C ALA A 244 21.20 13.49 9.15
N GLU A 245 22.29 13.99 9.73
CA GLU A 245 23.11 13.29 10.73
C GLU A 245 22.32 12.95 11.99
N LEU A 246 21.42 13.85 12.41
CA LEU A 246 20.51 13.60 13.55
C LEU A 246 19.59 12.41 13.27
N TYR A 247 18.96 12.37 12.08
CA TYR A 247 18.02 11.31 11.73
C TYR A 247 18.71 9.97 11.51
N GLU A 248 19.93 9.96 10.98
CA GLU A 248 20.76 8.75 10.90
C GLU A 248 21.13 8.22 12.29
N ALA A 249 21.59 9.09 13.19
CA ALA A 249 21.91 8.73 14.57
C ALA A 249 20.67 8.18 15.30
N PHE A 250 19.54 8.86 15.18
CA PHE A 250 18.26 8.43 15.75
C PHE A 250 17.83 7.06 15.23
N GLY A 251 17.89 6.85 13.91
CA GLY A 251 17.57 5.57 13.28
C GLY A 251 18.44 4.42 13.75
N SER A 252 19.72 4.69 14.06
CA SER A 252 20.65 3.67 14.55
C SER A 252 20.36 3.17 15.97
N GLU A 253 19.64 3.94 16.78
CA GLU A 253 19.31 3.61 18.18
C GLU A 253 17.92 3.01 18.34
N ILE A 254 17.14 2.95 17.27
CA ILE A 254 15.80 2.38 17.30
C ILE A 254 15.84 0.86 17.10
N ALA A 255 15.18 0.15 18.01
CA ALA A 255 14.80 -1.24 17.80
C ALA A 255 13.42 -1.32 17.11
N ALA A 256 13.35 -1.90 15.91
CA ALA A 256 12.11 -2.00 15.15
C ALA A 256 10.95 -2.65 15.93
N SER A 257 11.25 -3.64 16.79
CA SER A 257 10.25 -4.33 17.62
C SER A 257 9.56 -3.45 18.66
N GLY A 258 10.14 -2.29 19.01
CA GLY A 258 9.51 -1.31 19.89
C GLY A 258 8.40 -0.52 19.21
N TRP A 259 8.45 -0.43 17.88
CA TRP A 259 7.62 0.48 17.09
C TRP A 259 6.76 -0.22 16.06
N VAL A 260 7.10 -1.45 15.68
CA VAL A 260 6.33 -2.31 14.77
C VAL A 260 6.15 -3.67 15.41
N GLY A 261 4.89 -4.11 15.50
CA GLY A 261 4.55 -5.43 16.01
C GLY A 261 5.09 -6.54 15.11
N PRO A 262 5.05 -7.80 15.58
CA PRO A 262 5.35 -8.95 14.73
C PRO A 262 4.49 -8.89 13.45
N ILE A 263 5.14 -9.07 12.30
CA ILE A 263 4.47 -9.08 11.00
C ILE A 263 4.40 -10.51 10.46
N SER A 264 3.26 -10.85 9.86
CA SER A 264 3.09 -12.03 9.03
C SER A 264 2.78 -11.59 7.60
N VAL A 265 3.36 -12.28 6.63
CA VAL A 265 3.24 -11.92 5.22
C VAL A 265 3.05 -13.18 4.40
N PHE A 266 2.05 -13.18 3.52
CA PHE A 266 1.88 -14.22 2.51
C PHE A 266 1.40 -13.62 1.20
N LEU A 267 1.63 -14.35 0.11
CA LEU A 267 1.09 -14.00 -1.21
C LEU A 267 0.32 -15.16 -1.85
N GLU A 268 -0.58 -14.80 -2.74
CA GLU A 268 -1.38 -15.72 -3.54
C GLU A 268 -1.47 -15.26 -4.99
N VAL A 269 -1.55 -16.23 -5.90
CA VAL A 269 -1.65 -16.00 -7.34
C VAL A 269 -2.98 -16.52 -7.85
N TRP A 270 -3.82 -15.62 -8.34
CA TRP A 270 -5.18 -15.90 -8.76
C TRP A 270 -5.34 -15.80 -10.28
N ARG A 271 -6.15 -16.70 -10.86
CA ARG A 271 -6.52 -16.72 -12.29
C ARG A 271 -7.97 -17.13 -12.47
N LEU A 272 -8.53 -16.87 -13.65
CA LEU A 272 -9.76 -17.54 -14.05
C LEU A 272 -9.47 -18.98 -14.46
N ARG A 273 -10.19 -19.93 -13.86
CA ARG A 273 -10.31 -21.31 -14.33
C ARG A 273 -11.79 -21.63 -14.45
N ASP A 274 -12.20 -22.13 -15.60
CA ASP A 274 -13.61 -22.46 -15.89
C ASP A 274 -14.59 -21.30 -15.60
N GLY A 275 -14.15 -20.06 -15.89
CA GLY A 275 -14.93 -18.84 -15.69
C GLY A 275 -14.92 -18.30 -14.26
N GLU A 276 -14.25 -18.95 -13.32
CA GLU A 276 -14.24 -18.55 -11.90
C GLU A 276 -12.83 -18.19 -11.40
N PRO A 277 -12.68 -17.16 -10.54
CA PRO A 277 -11.41 -16.87 -9.88
C PRO A 277 -10.99 -18.02 -8.97
N SER A 278 -9.77 -18.50 -9.16
CA SER A 278 -9.21 -19.61 -8.40
C SER A 278 -7.71 -19.42 -8.19
N LEU A 279 -7.20 -20.02 -7.11
CA LEU A 279 -5.78 -20.07 -6.84
C LEU A 279 -5.05 -20.92 -7.88
N THR A 280 -3.96 -20.38 -8.40
CA THR A 280 -3.10 -21.10 -9.35
C THR A 280 -2.35 -22.21 -8.63
N GLU A 281 -1.82 -21.88 -7.44
CA GLU A 281 -0.98 -22.71 -6.58
C GLU A 281 -1.29 -22.41 -5.09
N PRO A 282 -0.83 -23.25 -4.15
CA PRO A 282 -0.91 -22.94 -2.73
C PRO A 282 -0.19 -21.63 -2.40
N ARG A 283 -0.74 -20.87 -1.45
CA ARG A 283 -0.17 -19.61 -0.94
C ARG A 283 1.31 -19.74 -0.61
N ILE A 284 2.08 -18.68 -0.84
CA ILE A 284 3.49 -18.61 -0.47
C ILE A 284 3.60 -17.80 0.81
N ASP A 285 3.92 -18.48 1.91
CA ASP A 285 4.21 -17.84 3.19
C ASP A 285 5.61 -17.21 3.13
N ILE A 286 5.73 -15.94 3.51
CA ILE A 286 6.95 -15.14 3.43
C ILE A 286 7.51 -14.87 4.81
N LEU A 287 6.66 -14.35 5.71
CA LEU A 287 6.97 -14.11 7.11
C LEU A 287 5.92 -14.76 8.03
N PRO A 288 6.34 -15.40 9.14
CA PRO A 288 7.73 -15.74 9.47
C PRO A 288 8.35 -16.66 8.40
N THR A 289 9.67 -16.67 8.27
CA THR A 289 10.35 -17.45 7.22
C THR A 289 9.92 -18.92 7.34
N PRO A 290 9.29 -19.49 6.29
CA PRO A 290 8.84 -20.86 6.33
C PRO A 290 10.03 -21.84 6.30
N ALA A 291 9.82 -23.06 6.79
CA ALA A 291 10.85 -24.12 6.75
C ALA A 291 11.29 -24.46 5.31
N SER A 292 10.38 -24.32 4.35
CA SER A 292 10.64 -24.51 2.93
C SER A 292 10.24 -23.25 2.14
N PRO A 293 11.11 -22.23 2.10
CA PRO A 293 10.87 -21.03 1.31
C PRO A 293 10.68 -21.35 -0.18
N ARG A 294 9.77 -20.63 -0.82
CA ARG A 294 9.50 -20.74 -2.26
C ARG A 294 9.51 -19.35 -2.88
N ASP A 295 9.98 -19.27 -4.11
CA ASP A 295 9.93 -18.05 -4.90
C ASP A 295 8.63 -17.96 -5.69
N LEU A 296 8.25 -16.73 -6.06
CA LEU A 296 7.14 -16.51 -6.99
C LEU A 296 7.68 -16.66 -8.42
N ILE A 297 7.08 -17.57 -9.18
CA ILE A 297 7.45 -17.84 -10.57
C ILE A 297 6.37 -17.30 -11.50
N LEU A 298 6.75 -16.39 -12.41
CA LEU A 298 5.91 -15.90 -13.50
C LEU A 298 6.39 -16.48 -14.82
N LYS A 299 5.49 -16.95 -15.67
CA LYS A 299 5.87 -17.41 -17.02
C LYS A 299 5.93 -16.21 -17.96
N VAL A 300 6.78 -16.24 -18.97
CA VAL A 300 6.77 -15.19 -20.02
C VAL A 300 5.40 -15.11 -20.71
N THR A 301 4.66 -16.23 -20.78
CA THR A 301 3.26 -16.27 -21.23
C THR A 301 2.30 -15.44 -20.39
N ASP A 302 2.63 -15.17 -19.13
CA ASP A 302 1.84 -14.29 -18.25
C ASP A 302 2.09 -12.81 -18.52
N LEU A 303 3.18 -12.49 -19.22
CA LEU A 303 3.59 -11.13 -19.54
C LEU A 303 3.22 -10.74 -20.98
N ILE A 304 3.05 -11.73 -21.88
CA ILE A 304 2.82 -11.50 -23.31
C ILE A 304 1.53 -12.21 -23.74
N PRO A 305 0.50 -11.47 -24.22
CA PRO A 305 -0.76 -12.05 -24.68
C PRO A 305 -0.55 -13.05 -25.81
N ASP A 306 -1.38 -14.10 -25.85
CA ASP A 306 -1.30 -15.20 -26.82
C ASP A 306 -1.18 -14.68 -28.27
N GLU A 307 -2.04 -13.72 -28.62
CA GLU A 307 -2.16 -13.12 -29.94
C GLU A 307 -0.89 -12.35 -30.40
N HIS A 308 -0.01 -11.97 -29.47
CA HIS A 308 1.20 -11.21 -29.77
C HIS A 308 2.48 -12.07 -29.76
N ARG A 309 2.43 -13.33 -29.30
CA ARG A 309 3.63 -14.17 -29.17
C ARG A 309 4.30 -14.47 -30.50
N ALA A 310 3.50 -14.68 -31.55
CA ALA A 310 4.01 -14.95 -32.91
C ALA A 310 4.79 -13.77 -33.51
N SER A 311 4.67 -12.56 -32.94
CA SER A 311 5.45 -11.39 -33.37
C SER A 311 6.91 -11.41 -32.89
N PHE A 312 7.26 -12.30 -31.96
CA PHE A 312 8.61 -12.47 -31.45
C PHE A 312 9.25 -13.73 -32.03
N PRO A 313 10.28 -13.62 -32.90
CA PRO A 313 10.81 -14.76 -33.68
C PRO A 313 11.44 -15.87 -32.82
N ASN A 314 11.87 -15.55 -31.60
CA ASN A 314 12.49 -16.49 -30.66
C ASN A 314 11.68 -16.62 -29.37
N PHE A 315 10.34 -16.51 -29.47
CA PHE A 315 9.49 -16.66 -28.31
C PHE A 315 9.57 -18.07 -27.73
N ASP A 316 10.11 -18.20 -26.52
CA ASP A 316 10.02 -19.43 -25.73
C ASP A 316 9.02 -19.26 -24.57
N ALA A 317 7.95 -20.05 -24.63
CA ALA A 317 6.85 -20.11 -23.65
C ALA A 317 7.27 -20.72 -22.30
N MET A 318 8.36 -21.49 -22.27
CA MET A 318 8.85 -22.17 -21.07
C MET A 318 9.72 -21.27 -20.19
N ARG A 319 10.14 -20.10 -20.70
CA ARG A 319 10.90 -19.13 -19.90
C ARG A 319 10.08 -18.62 -18.73
N THR A 320 10.76 -18.49 -17.60
CA THR A 320 10.18 -18.04 -16.35
C THR A 320 11.00 -16.90 -15.75
N ILE A 321 10.29 -15.97 -15.12
CA ILE A 321 10.84 -14.91 -14.30
C ILE A 321 10.63 -15.30 -12.85
N THR A 322 11.72 -15.33 -12.08
CA THR A 322 11.69 -15.62 -10.65
C THR A 322 11.71 -14.30 -9.89
N ILE A 323 10.70 -14.08 -9.04
CA ILE A 323 10.70 -13.01 -8.05
C ILE A 323 11.24 -13.62 -6.76
N ASP A 324 12.43 -13.18 -6.36
CA ASP A 324 13.19 -13.74 -5.24
C ASP A 324 12.56 -13.37 -3.89
N MET A 325 11.93 -14.35 -3.25
CA MET A 325 11.26 -14.15 -1.96
C MET A 325 12.24 -14.04 -0.80
N ALA A 326 13.50 -14.44 -0.97
CA ALA A 326 14.55 -14.15 0.01
C ALA A 326 14.94 -12.68 -0.04
N SER A 327 15.13 -12.12 -1.23
CA SER A 327 15.33 -10.67 -1.42
C SER A 327 14.14 -9.88 -0.87
N PHE A 328 12.91 -10.33 -1.10
CA PHE A 328 11.72 -9.69 -0.54
C PHE A 328 11.72 -9.67 1.00
N ARG A 329 12.18 -10.74 1.67
CA ARG A 329 12.31 -10.75 3.13
C ARG A 329 13.29 -9.69 3.64
N VAL A 330 14.42 -9.50 2.97
CA VAL A 330 15.39 -8.44 3.32
C VAL A 330 14.73 -7.06 3.20
N GLU A 331 14.01 -6.82 2.09
CA GLU A 331 13.28 -5.56 1.89
C GLU A 331 12.18 -5.35 2.92
N LEU A 332 11.49 -6.42 3.36
CA LEU A 332 10.51 -6.33 4.43
C LEU A 332 11.15 -5.96 5.78
N ASP A 333 12.34 -6.48 6.08
CA ASP A 333 13.07 -6.11 7.29
C ASP A 333 13.54 -4.64 7.25
N GLU A 334 14.05 -4.18 6.11
CA GLU A 334 14.40 -2.76 5.88
C GLU A 334 13.16 -1.86 5.98
N ALA A 335 12.07 -2.23 5.33
CA ALA A 335 10.80 -1.53 5.37
C ALA A 335 10.19 -1.52 6.78
N ARG A 336 10.36 -2.59 7.55
CA ARG A 336 9.97 -2.62 8.97
C ARG A 336 10.77 -1.59 9.76
N MET A 337 12.06 -1.46 9.51
CA MET A 337 12.88 -0.43 10.14
C MET A 337 12.47 0.98 9.72
N GLY A 338 12.25 1.22 8.42
CA GLY A 338 11.73 2.50 7.93
C GLY A 338 10.38 2.87 8.57
N THR A 339 9.47 1.89 8.70
CA THR A 339 8.19 2.07 9.40
C THR A 339 8.40 2.39 10.88
N ALA A 340 9.32 1.69 11.55
CA ALA A 340 9.67 1.93 12.94
C ALA A 340 10.22 3.35 13.15
N LEU A 341 11.12 3.80 12.28
CA LEU A 341 11.69 5.15 12.29
C LEU A 341 10.59 6.21 12.16
N ILE A 342 9.70 6.09 11.16
CA ILE A 342 8.57 7.00 10.96
C ILE A 342 7.69 7.06 12.21
N ARG A 343 7.36 5.91 12.81
CA ARG A 343 6.55 5.84 14.04
C ARG A 343 7.25 6.43 15.25
N ALA A 344 8.56 6.20 15.37
CA ALA A 344 9.37 6.76 16.45
C ALA A 344 9.47 8.29 16.36
N LEU A 345 9.73 8.80 15.15
CA LEU A 345 9.78 10.24 14.89
C LEU A 345 8.47 10.93 15.28
N LYS A 346 7.31 10.37 14.95
CA LYS A 346 6.00 10.94 15.37
C LYS A 346 5.87 11.15 16.88
N VAL A 347 6.55 10.31 17.66
CA VAL A 347 6.48 10.34 19.13
C VAL A 347 7.58 11.20 19.72
N VAL A 348 8.76 11.21 19.12
CA VAL A 348 9.97 11.86 19.64
C VAL A 348 10.11 13.31 19.14
N ARG A 349 9.72 13.57 17.89
CA ARG A 349 9.72 14.88 17.22
C ARG A 349 8.45 15.03 16.37
N PRO A 350 7.27 15.20 16.98
CA PRO A 350 6.04 15.44 16.23
C PRO A 350 6.21 16.69 15.37
N LEU A 351 5.75 16.63 14.11
CA LEU A 351 5.79 17.80 13.24
C LEU A 351 5.04 18.96 13.89
N ASP A 352 5.70 20.12 14.00
CA ASP A 352 5.03 21.35 14.40
C ASP A 352 3.92 21.64 13.39
N LYS A 353 2.73 21.99 13.88
CA LYS A 353 1.57 22.31 13.01
C LYS A 353 1.86 23.48 12.06
N GLU A 354 2.87 24.29 12.37
CA GLU A 354 3.27 25.47 11.61
C GLU A 354 4.43 25.19 10.63
N GLU A 355 5.16 24.07 10.77
CA GLU A 355 6.23 23.64 9.86
C GLU A 355 5.72 22.71 8.74
N SER A 356 4.41 22.49 8.64
CA SER A 356 3.84 21.83 7.47
C SER A 356 4.00 22.77 6.27
N ASP A 357 4.81 22.35 5.31
CA ASP A 357 5.18 23.14 4.14
C ASP A 357 3.93 23.71 3.44
N SER A 358 3.64 24.99 3.68
CA SER A 358 2.43 25.65 3.18
C SER A 358 2.41 25.78 1.65
N GLU A 359 3.55 25.57 0.99
CA GLU A 359 3.66 25.46 -0.47
C GLU A 359 3.14 24.12 -1.02
N PHE A 360 2.83 23.13 -0.17
CA PHE A 360 2.38 21.81 -0.60
C PHE A 360 0.87 21.64 -0.80
N LEU A 361 0.06 22.57 -0.30
CA LEU A 361 -1.36 22.69 -0.67
C LEU A 361 -1.53 23.71 -1.80
N PRO A 362 -2.48 23.50 -2.73
CA PRO A 362 -2.79 24.52 -3.71
C PRO A 362 -3.18 25.80 -2.99
N SER A 363 -2.59 26.92 -3.43
CA SER A 363 -2.97 28.25 -3.00
C SER A 363 -4.48 28.38 -3.05
N ALA A 364 -5.09 28.75 -1.91
CA ALA A 364 -6.53 28.94 -1.80
C ALA A 364 -7.03 29.75 -3.01
N ILE A 365 -7.95 29.16 -3.77
CA ILE A 365 -8.61 29.87 -4.87
C ILE A 365 -9.40 31.00 -4.25
N SER A 366 -8.94 32.22 -4.46
CA SER A 366 -9.59 33.48 -4.07
C SER A 366 -10.83 33.76 -4.89
#